data_AF-B1X3A1-F1
#
_entry.id   AF-B1X3A1-F1
#
_cell.length_a   1.000
_cell.length_b   1.000
_cell.length_c   1.000
_cell.angle_alpha   90.00
_cell.angle_beta   90.00
_cell.angle_gamma   90.00
#
_symmetry.space_group_name_H-M   'P 1'
#
loop_
_entity.id
_entity.type
_entity.pdbx_description
1 polymer ?
#
loop_
_entity_poly.entity_id
_entity_poly.type
_entity_poly.pdbx_seq_one_letter_code
_entity_poly.pdbx_strand_id
1 'polypeptide(L)'
;MMIVEEKSWPKRQLQIECKEISDRLLFDGSLRKEVVYIYPLKFTDWVALLFTRYHSSAVELIKALPEIDRFFYQNKVNRFKQISIWCIRTELSESLITQLKALPDLQLEPLVEEEGNADH
;
A
#
# COMPACT_ATOMS: atom_id res chain seq x y z
N MET A 1 -23.35 -23.11 -17.20
CA MET A 1 -22.28 -23.28 -16.20
C MET A 1 -21.18 -22.30 -16.57
N MET A 2 -21.27 -21.05 -16.09
CA MET A 2 -20.21 -20.07 -16.34
C MET A 2 -19.02 -20.48 -15.49
N ILE A 3 -17.93 -20.82 -16.16
CA ILE A 3 -16.62 -20.93 -15.53
C ILE A 3 -16.31 -19.52 -15.04
N VAL A 4 -16.52 -19.27 -13.75
CA VAL A 4 -15.92 -18.12 -13.09
C VAL A 4 -14.43 -18.41 -13.19
N GLU A 5 -13.75 -17.79 -14.15
CA GLU A 5 -12.31 -17.67 -14.09
C GLU A 5 -12.02 -17.14 -12.69
N GLU A 6 -11.45 -17.98 -11.83
CA GLU A 6 -10.74 -17.51 -10.66
C GLU A 6 -9.73 -16.50 -11.19
N LYS A 7 -10.08 -15.20 -11.16
CA LYS A 7 -9.17 -14.10 -11.46
C LYS A 7 -7.90 -14.41 -10.70
N SER A 8 -6.86 -14.87 -11.40
CA SER A 8 -5.72 -15.50 -10.76
C SER A 8 -5.17 -14.51 -9.73
N TRP A 9 -5.22 -14.90 -8.46
CA TRP A 9 -4.78 -14.09 -7.35
C TRP A 9 -3.35 -13.57 -7.62
N PRO A 10 -3.10 -12.26 -7.83
CA PRO A 10 -1.82 -11.76 -8.36
C PRO A 10 -0.73 -11.67 -7.28
N LYS A 11 -0.72 -12.61 -6.33
CA LYS A 11 0.13 -12.59 -5.13
C LYS A 11 1.60 -12.33 -5.44
N ARG A 12 2.12 -13.02 -6.44
CA ARG A 12 3.53 -12.92 -6.82
C ARG A 12 3.86 -11.52 -7.34
N GLN A 13 2.99 -10.96 -8.15
CA GLN A 13 3.14 -9.61 -8.69
C GLN A 13 3.05 -8.56 -7.57
N LEU A 14 2.05 -8.68 -6.70
CA LEU A 14 1.91 -7.82 -5.51
C LEU A 14 3.15 -7.87 -4.61
N GLN A 15 3.73 -9.06 -4.40
CA GLN A 15 4.97 -9.21 -3.63
C GLN A 15 6.17 -8.51 -4.26
N ILE A 16 6.31 -8.59 -5.59
CA ILE A 16 7.40 -7.94 -6.33
C ILE A 16 7.27 -6.42 -6.20
N GLU A 17 6.11 -5.86 -6.51
CA GLU A 17 5.92 -4.41 -6.48
C GLU A 17 6.01 -3.85 -5.05
N CYS A 18 5.44 -4.55 -4.06
CA CYS A 18 5.60 -4.18 -2.65
C CYS A 18 7.06 -4.17 -2.23
N LYS A 19 7.85 -5.15 -2.69
CA LYS A 19 9.27 -5.21 -2.41
C LYS A 19 10.00 -4.02 -3.00
N GLU A 20 9.77 -3.71 -4.27
CA GLU A 20 10.39 -2.57 -4.97
C GLU A 20 10.11 -1.24 -4.27
N ILE A 21 8.84 -0.97 -3.91
CA ILE A 21 8.46 0.25 -3.19
C ILE A 21 9.11 0.28 -1.80
N SER A 22 9.10 -0.85 -1.09
CA SER A 22 9.70 -0.92 0.24
C SER A 22 11.20 -0.66 0.20
N ASP A 23 11.92 -1.25 -0.77
CA ASP A 23 13.36 -1.07 -0.92
C ASP A 23 13.64 0.41 -1.24
N ARG A 24 12.89 1.04 -2.16
CA ARG A 24 13.02 2.48 -2.49
C ARG A 24 12.88 3.39 -1.28
N LEU A 25 11.83 3.21 -0.48
CA LEU A 25 11.56 4.04 0.71
C LEU A 25 12.58 3.85 1.83
N LEU A 26 13.26 2.71 1.86
CA LEU A 26 14.35 2.48 2.81
C LEU A 26 15.60 3.25 2.44
N PHE A 27 15.90 3.37 1.14
CA PHE A 27 17.05 4.12 0.65
C PHE A 27 16.86 5.64 0.77
N ASP A 28 15.67 6.15 0.48
CA ASP A 28 15.39 7.59 0.44
C ASP A 28 15.28 8.23 1.84
N GLY A 29 15.16 7.42 2.89
CA GLY A 29 15.06 7.94 4.26
C GLY A 29 13.80 8.76 4.55
N SER A 30 12.84 8.78 3.63
CA SER A 30 11.55 9.51 3.69
C SER A 30 10.58 9.01 4.77
N LEU A 31 10.91 7.94 5.48
CA LEU A 31 10.09 7.36 6.56
C LEU A 31 10.19 8.16 7.90
N ARG A 32 10.22 9.49 7.85
CA ARG A 32 10.45 10.36 9.04
C ARG A 32 9.17 10.84 9.73
N LYS A 33 8.00 10.69 9.10
CA LYS A 33 6.71 11.14 9.66
C LYS A 33 5.73 9.97 9.72
N GLU A 34 4.76 10.08 10.63
CA GLU A 34 3.62 9.16 10.74
C GLU A 34 2.63 9.41 9.60
N VAL A 35 3.05 8.99 8.40
CA VAL A 35 2.32 9.16 7.15
C VAL A 35 1.99 7.77 6.59
N VAL A 36 0.81 7.65 6.02
CA VAL A 36 0.43 6.55 5.13
C VAL A 36 0.62 7.01 3.70
N TYR A 37 1.51 6.33 3.00
CA TYR A 37 1.73 6.60 1.59
C TYR A 37 0.77 5.78 0.74
N ILE A 38 0.10 6.44 -0.20
CA ILE A 38 -0.79 5.80 -1.17
C ILE A 38 -0.04 5.66 -2.49
N TYR A 39 0.11 4.43 -2.97
CA TYR A 39 0.84 4.13 -4.19
C TYR A 39 0.02 3.20 -5.10
N PRO A 40 -0.46 3.67 -6.26
CA PRO A 40 -1.06 2.81 -7.28
C PRO A 40 -0.03 1.81 -7.81
N LEU A 41 -0.36 0.52 -7.80
CA LEU A 41 0.52 -0.51 -8.36
C LEU A 41 0.51 -0.45 -9.89
N LYS A 42 1.67 -0.70 -10.50
CA LYS A 42 1.93 -0.53 -11.94
C LYS A 42 1.29 -1.63 -12.78
N PHE A 43 1.25 -2.85 -12.25
CA PHE A 43 0.85 -4.02 -13.04
C PHE A 43 -0.39 -4.74 -12.51
N THR A 44 -1.11 -4.12 -11.57
CA THR A 44 -2.29 -4.71 -10.94
C THR A 44 -3.34 -3.63 -10.64
N ASP A 45 -4.62 -4.02 -10.60
CA ASP A 45 -5.74 -3.14 -10.18
C ASP A 45 -5.78 -2.96 -8.65
N TRP A 46 -4.64 -2.65 -8.05
CA TRP A 46 -4.45 -2.57 -6.61
C TRP A 46 -3.71 -1.28 -6.23
N VAL A 47 -3.99 -0.82 -5.03
CA VAL A 47 -3.36 0.34 -4.41
C VAL A 47 -2.65 -0.13 -3.14
N ALA A 48 -1.38 0.20 -3.02
CA ALA A 48 -0.58 -0.03 -1.82
C ALA A 48 -0.73 1.13 -0.84
N LEU A 49 -1.04 0.80 0.41
CA LEU A 49 -1.07 1.68 1.57
C LEU A 49 0.11 1.32 2.46
N LEU A 50 1.11 2.19 2.49
CA LEU A 50 2.36 1.93 3.18
C LEU A 50 2.41 2.65 4.51
N PHE A 51 2.49 1.87 5.58
CA PHE A 51 2.50 2.35 6.94
C PHE A 51 3.93 2.46 7.45
N THR A 52 4.36 3.70 7.72
CA THR A 52 5.63 4.01 8.38
C THR A 52 5.63 3.60 9.86
N ARG A 53 4.46 3.64 10.50
CA ARG A 53 4.19 3.14 11.86
C ARG A 53 2.85 2.42 11.88
N TYR A 54 2.72 1.44 12.77
CA TYR A 54 1.44 0.75 12.98
C TYR A 54 0.37 1.72 13.51
N HIS A 55 -0.81 1.73 12.87
CA HIS A 55 -1.97 2.49 13.29
C HIS A 55 -3.19 1.56 13.37
N SER A 56 -3.70 1.31 14.58
CA SER A 56 -4.75 0.30 14.83
C SER A 56 -6.03 0.59 14.05
N SER A 57 -6.59 1.80 14.14
CA SER A 57 -7.88 2.13 13.51
C SER A 57 -7.83 2.02 11.99
N ALA A 58 -6.74 2.47 11.35
CA ALA A 58 -6.55 2.32 9.92
C ALA A 58 -6.46 0.83 9.50
N VAL A 59 -5.77 0.00 10.29
CA VAL A 59 -5.69 -1.45 10.05
C VAL A 59 -7.05 -2.12 10.25
N GLU A 60 -7.86 -1.69 11.21
CA GLU A 60 -9.22 -2.20 11.40
C GLU A 60 -10.11 -1.92 10.19
N LEU A 61 -10.05 -0.70 9.64
CA LEU A 61 -10.77 -0.34 8.42
C LEU A 61 -10.35 -1.23 7.23
N ILE A 62 -9.05 -1.49 7.06
CA ILE A 62 -8.57 -2.40 6.01
C ILE A 62 -9.03 -3.84 6.27
N LYS A 63 -9.00 -4.29 7.53
CA LYS A 63 -9.45 -5.62 7.95
C LYS A 63 -10.97 -5.80 7.92
N ALA A 64 -11.74 -4.76 7.65
CA ALA A 64 -13.18 -4.88 7.37
C ALA A 64 -13.46 -5.29 5.91
N LEU A 65 -12.51 -5.07 4.98
CA LEU A 65 -12.66 -5.46 3.57
C LEU A 65 -12.61 -6.98 3.39
N PRO A 66 -13.18 -7.57 2.32
CA PRO A 66 -13.04 -9.00 2.06
C PRO A 66 -11.58 -9.45 1.94
N GLU A 67 -11.27 -10.70 2.32
CA GLU A 67 -9.90 -11.23 2.20
C GLU A 67 -9.39 -11.26 0.76
N ILE A 68 -10.29 -11.41 -0.21
CA ILE A 68 -9.97 -11.38 -1.63
C ILE A 68 -9.66 -9.96 -2.17
N ASP A 69 -9.90 -8.93 -1.37
CA ASP A 69 -9.71 -7.55 -1.80
C ASP A 69 -8.60 -6.84 -1.01
N ARG A 70 -7.88 -7.60 -0.18
CA ARG A 70 -6.77 -7.12 0.63
C ARG A 70 -5.59 -8.09 0.59
N PHE A 71 -4.39 -7.54 0.60
CA PHE A 71 -3.16 -8.30 0.65
C PHE A 71 -2.19 -7.61 1.61
N PHE A 72 -1.57 -8.39 2.50
CA PHE A 72 -0.61 -7.87 3.46
C PHE A 72 0.79 -8.28 3.08
N TYR A 73 1.68 -7.30 3.02
CA TYR A 73 3.11 -7.47 2.82
C TYR A 73 3.89 -6.84 3.96
N GLN A 74 4.93 -7.54 4.40
CA GLN A 74 5.82 -7.05 5.44
C GLN A 74 7.26 -7.28 5.00
N ASN A 75 8.06 -6.22 5.02
CA ASN A 75 9.50 -6.30 4.80
C ASN A 75 10.23 -6.00 6.12
N LYS A 76 10.93 -7.00 6.66
CA LYS A 76 11.80 -6.84 7.82
C LYS A 76 13.18 -6.44 7.34
N VAL A 77 13.52 -5.18 7.59
CA VAL A 77 14.79 -4.60 7.13
C VAL A 77 15.90 -4.95 8.10
N ASN A 78 15.63 -4.82 9.39
CA ASN A 78 16.48 -5.27 10.49
C ASN A 78 15.63 -5.42 11.77
N ARG A 79 16.27 -5.73 12.90
CA ARG A 79 15.58 -5.91 14.20
C ARG A 79 14.82 -4.68 14.72
N PHE A 80 15.10 -3.49 14.20
CA PHE A 80 14.53 -2.21 14.65
C PHE A 80 13.63 -1.55 13.61
N LYS A 81 13.69 -1.97 12.34
CA LYS A 81 12.96 -1.34 11.24
C LYS A 81 12.20 -2.39 10.43
N GLN A 82 10.90 -2.17 10.32
CA GLN A 82 9.99 -2.97 9.51
C GLN A 82 9.09 -2.03 8.69
N ILE A 83 8.78 -2.43 7.46
CA ILE A 83 7.77 -1.77 6.62
C ILE A 83 6.58 -2.71 6.51
N SER A 84 5.39 -2.16 6.71
CA SER A 84 4.12 -2.85 6.52
C SER A 84 3.34 -2.19 5.40
N ILE A 85 2.92 -2.99 4.42
CA ILE A 85 2.17 -2.55 3.25
C ILE A 85 0.87 -3.34 3.20
N TRP A 86 -0.24 -2.62 3.09
CA TRP A 86 -1.54 -3.19 2.77
C TRP A 86 -1.88 -2.84 1.34
N CYS A 87 -1.99 -3.83 0.47
CA CYS A 87 -2.57 -3.64 -0.85
C CYS A 87 -4.07 -3.89 -0.78
N ILE A 88 -4.83 -3.03 -1.43
CA ILE A 88 -6.28 -3.17 -1.57
C ILE A 88 -6.69 -3.00 -3.03
N ARG A 89 -7.83 -3.54 -3.46
CA ARG A 89 -8.35 -3.32 -4.81
C ARG A 89 -8.61 -1.83 -5.07
N THR A 90 -8.27 -1.36 -6.26
CA THR A 90 -8.46 0.05 -6.67
C THR A 90 -9.91 0.50 -6.54
N GLU A 91 -10.88 -0.36 -6.86
CA GLU A 91 -12.32 -0.06 -6.76
C GLU A 91 -12.80 0.22 -5.32
N LEU A 92 -12.09 -0.29 -4.31
CA LEU A 92 -12.39 -0.06 -2.89
C LEU A 92 -11.58 1.11 -2.31
N SER A 93 -10.59 1.62 -3.06
CA SER A 93 -9.60 2.53 -2.53
C SER A 93 -10.16 3.91 -2.20
N GLU A 94 -11.05 4.46 -3.03
CA GLU A 94 -11.61 5.80 -2.82
C GLU A 94 -12.41 5.89 -1.52
N SER A 95 -13.30 4.92 -1.28
CA SER A 95 -14.10 4.85 -0.05
C SER A 95 -13.20 4.65 1.17
N LEU A 96 -12.20 3.75 1.09
CA LEU A 96 -11.28 3.52 2.19
C LEU A 96 -10.43 4.77 2.49
N ILE A 97 -9.86 5.43 1.47
CA ILE A 97 -9.06 6.64 1.63
C ILE A 97 -9.89 7.74 2.29
N THR A 98 -11.17 7.88 1.94
CA THR A 98 -12.08 8.83 2.57
C THR A 98 -12.26 8.55 4.06
N GLN A 99 -12.42 7.28 4.45
CA GLN A 99 -12.51 6.87 5.86
C GLN A 99 -11.19 7.08 6.61
N LEU A 100 -10.06 6.78 5.97
CA LEU A 100 -8.73 7.00 6.53
C LEU A 100 -8.46 8.50 6.76
N LYS A 101 -8.88 9.39 5.86
CA LYS A 101 -8.76 10.85 6.00
C LYS A 101 -9.56 11.41 7.18
N ALA A 102 -10.58 10.70 7.65
CA ALA A 102 -11.38 11.11 8.80
C ALA A 102 -10.69 10.79 10.13
N LEU A 103 -9.56 10.05 10.14
CA LEU A 103 -8.80 9.75 11.34
C LEU A 103 -7.90 10.94 11.70
N PRO A 104 -8.05 11.54 12.89
CA PRO A 104 -7.40 12.80 13.25
C PRO A 104 -5.87 12.69 13.36
N ASP A 105 -5.36 11.49 13.68
CA ASP A 105 -3.93 11.23 13.90
C ASP A 105 -3.27 10.58 12.68
N LEU A 106 -3.95 10.55 11.52
CA LEU A 106 -3.44 9.92 10.31
C LEU A 106 -3.22 10.94 9.19
N GLN A 107 -1.97 11.08 8.75
CA GLN A 107 -1.63 11.83 7.55
C GLN A 107 -1.55 10.88 6.35
N LEU A 108 -2.19 11.24 5.24
CA LEU A 108 -2.16 10.49 3.99
C LEU A 108 -1.45 11.32 2.93
N GLU A 109 -0.42 10.76 2.31
CA GLU A 109 0.32 11.40 1.23
C GLU A 109 0.34 10.49 -0.01
N PRO A 110 0.02 11.00 -1.20
CA PRO A 110 0.27 10.25 -2.42
C PRO A 110 1.78 10.10 -2.61
N LEU A 111 2.25 8.88 -2.86
CA LEU A 111 3.64 8.67 -3.22
C LEU A 111 3.80 8.97 -4.71
N VAL A 112 4.06 10.23 -5.03
CA VAL A 112 4.37 10.67 -6.38
C VAL A 112 5.73 10.08 -6.76
N GLU A 113 5.80 9.34 -7.86
CA GLU A 113 7.11 9.09 -8.46
C GLU A 113 7.59 10.45 -8.96
N GLU A 114 8.71 10.95 -8.45
CA GLU A 114 9.41 12.01 -9.18
C GLU A 114 9.64 11.45 -10.58
N GLU A 115 8.84 11.90 -11.55
CA GLU A 115 9.25 11.84 -12.94
C GLU A 115 10.56 12.61 -12.95
N GLY A 116 11.66 11.87 -13.17
CA GLY A 116 12.97 12.49 -13.31
C GLY A 116 12.80 13.67 -14.24
N ASN A 117 13.14 14.85 -13.73
CA ASN A 117 13.12 16.09 -14.47
C ASN A 117 13.97 15.89 -15.73
N ALA A 118 13.32 15.49 -16.83
CA ALA A 118 13.90 15.42 -18.16
C ALA A 118 13.77 16.80 -18.77
N ASP A 119 14.48 17.77 -18.17
CA ASP A 119 14.86 18.98 -18.89
C ASP A 119 15.78 18.53 -20.03
N HIS A 120 15.24 18.49 -21.24
CA HIS A 120 15.96 18.44 -22.51
C HIS A 120 15.63 19.70 -23.31
#